data_AF-A0A0M0X1Y6-F1
#
_entry.id   AF-A0A0M0X1Y6-F1
#
_cell.length_a   1.000
_cell.length_b   1.000
_cell.length_c   1.000
_cell.angle_alpha   90.00
_cell.angle_beta   90.00
_cell.angle_gamma   90.00
#
_symmetry.space_group_name_H-M   'P 1'
#
loop_
_entity.id
_entity.type
_entity.pdbx_description
1 polymer ?
#
loop_
_entity_poly.entity_id
_entity_poly.type
_entity_poly.pdbx_seq_one_letter_code
_entity_poly.pdbx_strand_id
1 'polypeptide(L)' 'MNKKWTIDKIKEFVENNSESKLLTTEYHGFSQKLLLKCACGNNFEKTFTKFKNKHQRKCDICQPPKESR' A
#
# COMPACT_ATOMS: atom_id res chain seq x y z
N MET A 1 -6.56 -23.04 1.70
CA MET A 1 -6.54 -22.31 0.41
C MET A 1 -5.74 -21.02 0.57
N ASN A 2 -4.57 -20.91 -0.07
CA ASN A 2 -3.83 -19.65 -0.11
C ASN A 2 -4.54 -18.67 -1.05
N LYS A 3 -5.19 -17.63 -0.51
CA LYS A 3 -5.73 -16.55 -1.33
C LYS A 3 -4.56 -15.84 -2.02
N LYS A 4 -4.34 -16.14 -3.31
CA LYS A 4 -3.42 -15.40 -4.16
C LYS A 4 -3.96 -13.98 -4.34
N TRP A 5 -3.11 -13.01 -4.05
CA TRP A 5 -3.37 -11.60 -4.35
C TRP A 5 -2.88 -11.32 -5.77
N THR A 6 -3.75 -10.72 -6.57
CA THR A 6 -3.42 -10.17 -7.90
C THR A 6 -3.38 -8.66 -7.81
N ILE A 7 -2.74 -8.01 -8.80
CA ILE A 7 -2.64 -6.55 -8.83
C ILE A 7 -4.02 -5.88 -8.81
N ASP A 8 -5.01 -6.45 -9.51
CA ASP A 8 -6.38 -5.91 -9.54
C ASP A 8 -7.04 -5.94 -8.16
N LYS A 9 -6.93 -7.06 -7.44
CA LYS A 9 -7.46 -7.18 -6.07
C LYS A 9 -6.76 -6.23 -5.11
N ILE A 10 -5.47 -6.01 -5.31
CA ILE A 10 -4.72 -5.05 -4.50
C ILE A 10 -5.21 -3.64 -4.81
N LYS A 11 -5.42 -3.30 -6.09
CA LYS A 11 -5.93 -2.00 -6.52
C LYS A 11 -7.32 -1.71 -5.93
N GLU A 12 -8.25 -2.64 -6.09
CA GLU A 12 -9.58 -2.55 -5.47
C GLU A 12 -9.48 -2.42 -3.94
N PHE A 13 -8.59 -3.17 -3.30
CA PHE A 13 -8.41 -3.08 -1.85
C PHE A 13 -7.89 -1.70 -1.43
N VAL A 14 -6.91 -1.16 -2.16
CA VAL A 14 -6.32 0.15 -1.89
C VAL A 14 -7.37 1.25 -2.04
N GLU A 15 -8.14 1.25 -3.13
CA GLU A 15 -9.17 2.25 -3.42
C GLU A 15 -10.36 2.17 -2.44
N ASN A 16 -10.74 0.97 -2.00
CA ASN A 16 -11.83 0.79 -1.03
C ASN A 16 -11.44 1.05 0.44
N ASN A 17 -10.16 0.91 0.79
CA ASN A 17 -9.70 1.00 2.19
C ASN A 17 -8.89 2.27 2.49
N SER A 18 -8.62 3.08 1.47
CA SER A 18 -7.84 4.31 1.61
C SER A 18 -8.13 5.29 0.47
N GLU A 19 -7.78 6.54 0.69
CA GLU A 19 -7.80 7.58 -0.34
C GLU A 19 -6.53 7.57 -1.22
N SER A 20 -5.68 6.54 -1.07
CA SER A 20 -4.48 6.37 -1.87
C SER A 20 -4.80 5.62 -3.17
N LYS A 21 -4.01 5.85 -4.22
CA LYS A 21 -4.12 5.15 -5.52
C LYS A 21 -2.92 4.26 -5.75
N LEU A 22 -3.15 3.05 -6.26
CA LEU A 22 -2.06 2.16 -6.66
C LEU A 22 -1.50 2.60 -8.01
N LEU A 23 -0.18 2.86 -8.09
CA LEU A 23 0.52 3.21 -9.33
C LEU A 23 1.27 2.01 -9.93
N THR A 24 1.42 0.93 -9.17
CA THR A 24 2.13 -0.27 -9.62
C THR A 24 1.25 -1.06 -10.59
N THR A 25 1.83 -1.51 -11.71
CA THR A 25 1.13 -2.32 -12.72
C THR A 25 1.37 -3.82 -12.58
N GLU A 26 2.47 -4.22 -11.92
CA GLU A 26 2.86 -5.62 -11.75
C GLU A 26 3.04 -5.98 -10.28
N TYR A 27 2.64 -7.19 -9.90
CA TYR A 27 2.82 -7.71 -8.55
C TYR A 27 3.40 -9.12 -8.57
N HIS A 28 4.66 -9.23 -8.16
CA HIS A 28 5.45 -10.45 -8.16
C HIS A 28 5.42 -11.17 -6.80
N GLY A 29 5.05 -10.49 -5.71
CA GLY A 29 4.93 -11.14 -4.40
C GLY A 29 4.87 -10.21 -3.20
N PHE A 30 4.70 -10.80 -2.02
CA PHE A 30 4.46 -10.07 -0.75
C PHE A 30 5.63 -9.18 -0.29
N SER A 31 6.85 -9.50 -0.73
CA SER A 31 8.05 -8.71 -0.46
C SER A 31 8.22 -7.52 -1.39
N GLN A 32 7.49 -7.49 -2.51
CA GLN A 32 7.57 -6.38 -3.46
C GLN A 32 6.97 -5.12 -2.84
N LYS A 33 7.69 -4.01 -2.98
CA LYS A 33 7.16 -2.69 -2.67
C LYS A 33 6.24 -2.25 -3.80
N LEU A 34 5.05 -1.79 -3.43
CA LEU A 34 4.10 -1.18 -4.33
C LEU A 34 4.26 0.33 -4.24
N LEU A 35 4.36 0.98 -5.39
CA LEU A 35 4.24 2.41 -5.53
C LEU A 35 2.78 2.82 -5.42
N LEU A 36 2.48 3.69 -4.46
CA LEU A 36 1.16 4.25 -4.19
C LEU A 36 1.24 5.77 -4.18
N LYS A 37 0.16 6.43 -4.61
CA LYS A 37 -0.01 7.88 -4.52
C LYS A 37 -1.00 8.20 -3.41
N CYS A 38 -0.57 8.98 -2.42
CA CYS A 38 -1.43 9.41 -1.32
C CYS A 38 -2.39 10.52 -1.78
N ALA A 39 -3.48 10.72 -1.04
CA ALA A 39 -4.42 11.82 -1.27
C ALA A 39 -3.76 13.21 -1.19
N CYS A 40 -2.68 13.36 -0.42
CA CYS A 40 -1.90 14.60 -0.37
C CYS A 40 -1.06 14.89 -1.62
N GLY A 41 -1.06 13.99 -2.61
CA GLY A 41 -0.30 14.12 -3.85
C GLY A 41 1.09 13.49 -3.81
N ASN A 42 1.59 13.11 -2.63
CA ASN A 42 2.90 12.45 -2.49
C ASN A 42 2.86 10.97 -2.87
N ASN A 43 3.93 10.53 -3.53
CA ASN A 43 4.14 9.13 -3.87
C ASN A 43 4.93 8.46 -2.76
N PHE A 44 4.59 7.21 -2.46
CA PHE A 44 5.27 6.43 -1.43
C PHE A 44 5.26 4.94 -1.79
N GLU A 45 6.27 4.23 -1.30
CA GLU A 45 6.45 2.82 -1.59
C GLU A 45 6.24 1.96 -0.34
N LYS A 46 5.26 1.04 -0.38
CA LYS A 46 5.04 0.09 0.72
C LYS A 46 4.67 -1.29 0.20
N THR A 47 5.06 -2.31 0.95
CA THR A 47 4.61 -3.68 0.65
C THR A 47 3.12 -3.81 0.96
N PHE A 48 2.42 -4.63 0.18
CA PHE A 48 0.99 -4.87 0.39
C PHE A 48 0.69 -5.38 1.81
N THR A 49 1.56 -6.23 2.34
CA THR A 49 1.46 -6.75 3.71
C THR A 49 1.47 -5.64 4.76
N LYS A 50 2.34 -4.62 4.63
CA LYS A 50 2.36 -3.47 5.55
C LYS A 50 1.10 -2.61 5.39
N PHE A 51 0.67 -2.39 4.15
CA PHE A 51 -0.53 -1.62 3.84
C PHE A 51 -1.79 -2.25 4.46
N LYS A 52 -1.95 -3.57 4.28
CA LYS A 52 -3.10 -4.33 4.76
C LYS A 52 -3.03 -4.66 6.25
N ASN A 53 -1.94 -5.29 6.71
CA ASN A 53 -1.87 -5.87 8.06
C ASN A 53 -1.41 -4.87 9.13
N LYS A 54 -0.61 -3.85 8.75
CA LYS A 54 -0.12 -2.82 9.68
C LYS A 54 -0.88 -1.49 9.54
N HIS A 55 -1.95 -1.46 8.75
CA HIS A 55 -2.74 -0.26 8.46
C HIS A 55 -1.91 0.96 8.00
N GLN A 56 -0.75 0.73 7.38
CA GLN A 56 0.11 1.79 6.87
C GLN A 56 -0.38 2.25 5.49
N ARG A 57 -1.54 2.92 5.48
CA ARG A 57 -2.25 3.29 4.25
C ARG A 57 -1.92 4.69 3.71
N LYS A 58 -1.14 5.44 4.47
CA LYS A 58 -0.74 6.83 4.18
C LYS A 58 0.78 6.93 3.96
N CYS A 59 1.18 7.97 3.25
CA CYS A 59 2.59 8.32 3.09
C CYS A 59 3.20 8.75 4.43
N ASP A 60 4.52 8.74 4.51
CA ASP A 60 5.25 9.08 5.74
C ASP A 60 5.12 10.56 6.12
N ILE A 61 4.67 11.42 5.20
CA ILE A 61 4.34 12.83 5.48
C ILE A 61 3.01 12.93 6.23
N CYS A 62 1.97 12.22 5.78
CA CYS A 62 0.66 12.25 6.43
C CYS A 62 0.62 11.39 7.70
N GLN A 63 1.45 10.36 7.76
CA GLN A 63 1.54 9.46 8.91
C GLN A 63 2.99 9.01 9.08
N PRO A 64 3.81 9.81 9.79
CA PRO A 64 5.19 9.45 10.04
C PRO A 64 5.28 8.12 10.79
N PRO A 65 6.27 7.27 10.47
CA PRO A 65 6.52 6.06 11.24
C PRO A 65 6.75 6.47 12.69
N LYS A 66 6.05 5.81 13.63
CA LYS A 66 6.33 5.99 15.05
C LYS A 66 7.79 5.63 15.29
N GLU A 67 8.57 6.60 15.78
CA GLU A 67 9.90 6.35 16.30
C GLU A 67 9.79 5.31 17.42
N SER A 68 10.64 4.27 17.35
CA SER A 68 10.77 3.31 18.43
C SER A 68 11.44 4.04 19.60
N ARG A 69 10.66 4.43 20.60
CA ARG A 69 11.18 4.82 21.91
C ARG A 69 11.43 3.58 22.77
#